data_AF-A0A953RWX3-F1
#
_entry.id   AF-A0A953RWX3-F1
#
_cell.length_a   1.000
_cell.length_b   1.000
_cell.length_c   1.000
_cell.angle_alpha   90.00
_cell.angle_beta   90.00
_cell.angle_gamma   90.00
#
_symmetry.space_group_name_H-M   'P 1'
#
loop_
_entity.id
_entity.type
_entity.pdbx_description
1 polymer ?
#
loop_
_entity_poly.entity_id
_entity_poly.type
_entity_poly.pdbx_seq_one_letter_code
_entity_poly.pdbx_strand_id
1 'polypeptide(L)'
;MQQASFRFYAELNDLLPLSKRGLCFSHAFESSASVKDTVEAFGIPHTEVDLILANGETVPFSYRLRDGDRISVYPVFRFLDLSPLTRLQPRSGCEMCFVLDTHLGKLAAYLRMLGFDSVYRNDCRDEDLVHISLDQQRTLLSRDRGLLKRSLVTRGYLVREAQPREQLLEVLRRFNLSESFAPFRRCLDCNTLLQAV
;
A
#
# COMPACT_ATOMS: atom_id res chain seq x y z
N MET A 1 -28.96 -11.54 23.94
CA MET A 1 -28.34 -10.22 23.67
C MET A 1 -27.41 -10.41 22.49
N GLN A 2 -27.56 -9.60 21.43
CA GLN A 2 -26.67 -9.66 20.28
C GLN A 2 -25.38 -8.94 20.61
N GLN A 3 -24.25 -9.41 20.09
CA GLN A 3 -22.93 -8.80 20.30
C GLN A 3 -22.24 -8.50 18.98
N ALA A 4 -21.63 -7.34 18.88
CA ALA A 4 -20.76 -6.97 17.76
C ALA A 4 -19.39 -6.53 18.29
N SER A 5 -18.33 -6.81 17.53
CA SER A 5 -16.97 -6.40 17.85
C SER A 5 -16.64 -5.09 17.16
N PHE A 6 -16.11 -4.13 17.91
CA PHE A 6 -15.73 -2.82 17.39
C PHE A 6 -14.23 -2.58 17.48
N ARG A 7 -13.68 -1.92 16.46
CA ARG A 7 -12.33 -1.38 16.47
C ARG A 7 -12.31 0.01 15.85
N PHE A 8 -11.71 0.95 16.58
CA PHE A 8 -11.55 2.33 16.15
C PHE A 8 -10.09 2.60 15.81
N TYR A 9 -9.86 3.36 14.75
CA TYR A 9 -8.53 3.64 14.23
C TYR A 9 -8.13 5.10 14.41
N ALA A 10 -6.82 5.34 14.48
CA ALA A 10 -6.19 6.65 14.55
C ALA A 10 -6.82 7.58 15.60
N GLU A 11 -7.14 8.83 15.25
CA GLU A 11 -7.60 9.92 16.14
C GLU A 11 -8.90 9.58 16.90
N LEU A 12 -9.71 8.65 16.38
CA LEU A 12 -10.92 8.19 17.08
C LEU A 12 -10.60 7.54 18.44
N ASN A 13 -9.37 7.01 18.60
CA ASN A 13 -8.94 6.45 19.88
C ASN A 13 -8.79 7.50 20.98
N ASP A 14 -8.54 8.76 20.64
CA ASP A 14 -8.42 9.83 21.65
C ASP A 14 -9.75 10.15 22.32
N LEU A 15 -10.86 9.90 21.61
CA LEU A 15 -12.23 10.07 22.08
C LEU A 15 -12.72 8.88 22.93
N LEU A 16 -12.03 7.73 22.87
CA LEU A 16 -12.43 6.54 23.60
C LEU A 16 -11.83 6.50 25.03
N PRO A 17 -12.49 5.77 25.95
CA PRO A 17 -11.89 5.41 27.24
C PRO A 17 -10.58 4.65 27.06
N LEU A 18 -9.59 4.89 27.94
CA LEU A 18 -8.25 4.28 27.87
C LEU A 18 -8.28 2.74 27.74
N SER A 19 -9.26 2.08 28.36
CA SER A 19 -9.43 0.62 28.30
C SER A 19 -9.86 0.06 26.93
N LYS A 20 -10.26 0.93 26.00
CA LYS A 20 -10.79 0.57 24.67
C LYS A 20 -9.93 1.12 23.51
N ARG A 21 -8.88 1.87 23.81
CA ARG A 21 -8.01 2.48 22.78
C ARG A 21 -7.15 1.43 22.10
N GLY A 22 -7.17 1.40 20.76
CA GLY A 22 -6.36 0.53 19.92
C GLY A 22 -6.74 -0.96 19.97
N LEU A 23 -7.78 -1.32 20.72
CA LEU A 23 -8.20 -2.69 20.94
C LEU A 23 -9.47 -3.01 20.15
N CYS A 24 -9.65 -4.29 19.85
CA CYS A 24 -10.93 -4.83 19.42
C CYS A 24 -11.70 -5.24 20.67
N PHE A 25 -12.93 -4.72 20.85
CA PHE A 25 -13.76 -5.05 22.00
C PHE A 25 -15.20 -5.37 21.59
N SER A 26 -15.82 -6.30 22.32
CA SER A 26 -17.22 -6.68 22.10
C SER A 26 -18.17 -5.70 22.79
N HIS A 27 -19.28 -5.38 22.12
CA HIS A 27 -20.36 -4.55 22.63
C HIS A 27 -21.70 -5.26 22.41
N ALA A 28 -22.49 -5.36 23.47
CA ALA A 28 -23.84 -5.90 23.39
C ALA A 28 -24.81 -4.79 23.00
N PHE A 29 -25.68 -5.07 22.03
CA PHE A 29 -26.63 -4.10 21.49
C PHE A 29 -28.05 -4.70 21.38
N GLU A 30 -29.05 -3.82 21.30
CA GLU A 30 -30.45 -4.20 21.07
C GLU A 30 -30.70 -4.45 19.57
N SER A 31 -31.67 -5.30 19.24
CA SER A 31 -31.89 -5.84 17.88
C SER A 31 -32.13 -4.82 16.75
N SER A 32 -32.24 -3.52 17.08
CA SER A 32 -32.43 -2.43 16.12
C SER A 32 -31.31 -1.39 16.13
N ALA A 33 -30.21 -1.54 16.89
CA ALA A 33 -29.19 -0.50 16.94
C ALA A 33 -28.50 -0.28 15.58
N SER A 34 -28.44 0.97 15.14
CA SER A 34 -27.64 1.33 13.96
C SER A 34 -26.16 1.48 14.34
N VAL A 35 -25.28 1.35 13.35
CA VAL A 35 -23.85 1.64 13.58
C VAL A 35 -23.66 3.07 14.06
N LYS A 36 -24.41 4.04 13.51
CA LYS A 36 -24.34 5.44 13.93
C LYS A 36 -24.62 5.62 15.41
N ASP A 37 -25.76 5.10 15.88
CA ASP A 37 -26.18 5.27 17.28
C ASP A 37 -25.15 4.64 18.22
N THR A 38 -24.57 3.51 17.82
CA THR A 38 -23.57 2.79 18.61
C THR A 38 -22.23 3.53 18.65
N VAL A 39 -21.80 4.10 17.52
CA VAL A 39 -20.59 4.93 17.44
C VAL A 39 -20.74 6.19 18.29
N GLU A 40 -21.89 6.86 18.21
CA GLU A 40 -22.19 8.04 19.04
C GLU A 40 -22.28 7.68 20.53
N ALA A 41 -22.81 6.50 20.87
CA ALA A 41 -22.84 5.99 22.25
C ALA A 41 -21.43 5.74 22.83
N PHE A 42 -20.41 5.54 22.00
CA PHE A 42 -19.01 5.50 22.44
C PHE A 42 -18.38 6.87 22.62
N GLY A 43 -19.12 7.96 22.38
CA GLY A 43 -18.65 9.34 22.48
C GLY A 43 -17.97 9.86 21.23
N ILE A 44 -18.07 9.14 20.10
CA ILE A 44 -17.48 9.55 18.83
C ILE A 44 -18.55 10.25 17.99
N PRO A 45 -18.40 11.55 17.68
CA PRO A 45 -19.32 12.24 16.79
C PRO A 45 -19.20 11.67 15.37
N HIS A 46 -20.32 11.38 14.72
CA HIS A 46 -20.34 10.83 13.36
C HIS A 46 -19.63 11.72 12.33
N THR A 47 -19.48 13.02 12.60
CA THR A 47 -18.75 13.97 11.76
C THR A 47 -17.24 13.75 11.73
N GLU A 48 -16.70 13.04 12.72
CA GLU A 48 -15.28 12.65 12.73
C GLU A 48 -15.05 11.31 12.05
N VAL A 49 -16.09 10.61 11.58
CA VAL A 49 -16.01 9.29 10.95
C VAL A 49 -16.20 9.42 9.43
N ASP A 50 -15.29 8.80 8.68
CA ASP A 50 -15.31 8.84 7.20
C ASP A 50 -15.65 7.47 6.58
N LEU A 51 -15.11 6.39 7.16
CA LEU A 51 -15.30 5.04 6.64
C LEU A 51 -15.68 4.07 7.77
N ILE A 52 -16.73 3.28 7.51
CA ILE A 52 -17.16 2.19 8.35
C ILE A 52 -17.12 0.90 7.53
N LEU A 53 -16.48 -0.13 8.06
CA LEU A 53 -16.47 -1.46 7.48
C LEU A 53 -17.21 -2.43 8.42
N ALA A 54 -18.20 -3.16 7.90
CA ALA A 54 -18.78 -4.32 8.57
C ALA A 54 -18.26 -5.59 7.90
N ASN A 55 -17.55 -6.43 8.66
CA ASN A 55 -16.94 -7.67 8.17
C ASN A 55 -16.00 -7.48 6.95
N GLY A 56 -15.46 -6.26 6.78
CA GLY A 56 -14.59 -5.90 5.66
C GLY A 56 -15.29 -5.20 4.49
N GLU A 57 -16.62 -5.11 4.50
CA GLU A 57 -17.39 -4.40 3.47
C GLU A 57 -17.78 -2.99 3.93
N THR A 58 -17.71 -2.02 3.03
CA THR A 58 -18.12 -0.64 3.31
C THR A 58 -19.61 -0.55 3.58
N VAL A 59 -20.00 0.05 4.70
CA VAL A 59 -21.40 0.22 5.09
C VAL A 59 -21.72 1.67 5.44
N PRO A 60 -22.96 2.14 5.17
CA PRO A 60 -23.41 3.45 5.60
C PRO A 60 -23.74 3.48 7.10
N PHE A 61 -23.86 4.68 7.66
CA PHE A 61 -24.32 4.91 9.05
C PHE A 61 -25.67 4.26 9.38
N SER A 62 -26.55 4.08 8.40
CA SER A 62 -27.86 3.45 8.54
C SER A 62 -27.81 1.92 8.66
N TYR A 63 -26.62 1.31 8.55
CA TYR A 63 -26.46 -0.14 8.69
C TYR A 63 -26.92 -0.60 10.07
N ARG A 64 -27.74 -1.66 10.08
CA ARG A 64 -28.23 -2.30 11.31
C ARG A 64 -27.26 -3.40 11.70
N LEU A 65 -26.77 -3.31 12.94
CA LEU A 65 -25.84 -4.30 13.48
C LEU A 65 -26.49 -5.68 13.55
N ARG A 66 -25.70 -6.70 13.21
CA ARG A 66 -26.06 -8.11 13.34
C ARG A 66 -25.16 -8.78 14.38
N ASP A 67 -25.69 -9.82 15.00
CA ASP A 67 -24.93 -10.63 15.93
C ASP A 67 -23.67 -11.21 15.26
N GLY A 68 -22.52 -11.02 15.90
CA GLY A 68 -21.21 -11.44 15.42
C GLY A 68 -20.50 -10.45 14.49
N ASP A 69 -21.09 -9.30 14.15
CA ASP A 69 -20.47 -8.34 13.23
C ASP A 69 -19.14 -7.81 13.75
N ARG A 70 -18.18 -7.62 12.83
CA ARG A 70 -16.91 -6.94 13.07
C ARG A 70 -16.93 -5.57 12.42
N ILE A 71 -17.07 -4.54 13.24
CA ILE A 71 -17.15 -3.15 12.81
C ILE A 71 -15.78 -2.48 12.97
N SER A 72 -15.25 -1.97 11.87
CA SER A 72 -14.04 -1.13 11.85
C SER A 72 -14.44 0.30 11.48
N VAL A 73 -14.05 1.27 12.31
CA VAL A 73 -14.41 2.68 12.14
C VAL A 73 -13.15 3.51 11.97
N TYR A 74 -13.10 4.28 10.89
CA TYR A 74 -11.96 5.11 10.52
C TYR A 74 -12.36 6.59 10.54
N PRO A 75 -11.48 7.47 11.06
CA PRO A 75 -11.75 8.89 11.10
C PRO A 75 -11.69 9.52 9.70
N VAL A 76 -12.16 10.76 9.60
CA VAL A 76 -11.76 11.65 8.51
C VAL A 76 -10.26 11.84 8.60
N PHE A 77 -9.53 11.23 7.66
CA PHE A 77 -8.07 11.37 7.57
C PHE A 77 -7.69 12.80 7.20
N ARG A 78 -7.51 13.67 8.19
CA ARG A 78 -7.07 15.06 7.97
C ARG A 78 -5.55 15.14 7.89
N PHE A 79 -4.84 14.34 8.68
CA PHE A 79 -3.38 14.28 8.69
C PHE A 79 -2.89 12.99 9.34
N LEU A 80 -2.07 12.20 8.65
CA LEU A 80 -1.34 11.08 9.26
C LEU A 80 0.11 11.52 9.47
N ASP A 81 0.50 11.85 10.71
CA ASP A 81 1.88 12.25 10.99
C ASP A 81 2.83 11.04 10.92
N LEU A 82 3.46 10.86 9.76
CA LEU A 82 4.49 9.84 9.54
C LEU A 82 5.90 10.35 9.88
N SER A 83 6.04 11.49 10.55
CA SER A 83 7.33 12.08 10.91
C SER A 83 8.10 11.30 11.98
N PRO A 84 7.47 10.73 13.04
CA PRO A 84 8.21 9.98 14.06
C PRO A 84 8.37 8.49 13.73
N LEU A 85 7.78 7.99 12.64
CA LEU A 85 7.83 6.57 12.28
C LEU A 85 9.02 6.28 11.35
N THR A 86 9.82 5.27 11.70
CA THR A 86 10.85 4.71 10.80
C THR A 86 10.18 4.29 9.49
N ARG A 87 10.39 5.09 8.44
CA ARG A 87 9.74 4.87 7.14
C ARG A 87 10.34 3.64 6.49
N LEU A 88 9.50 2.62 6.29
CA LEU A 88 9.89 1.37 5.64
C LEU A 88 9.93 1.49 4.09
N GLN A 89 9.51 2.63 3.52
CA GLN A 89 9.50 2.86 2.07
C GLN A 89 10.01 4.27 1.71
N PRO A 90 10.73 4.43 0.58
CA PRO A 90 11.22 5.73 0.12
C PRO A 90 10.10 6.72 -0.18
N ARG A 91 10.40 8.02 -0.06
CA ARG A 91 9.49 9.13 -0.37
C ARG A 91 9.10 9.13 -1.86
N SER A 92 7.81 9.32 -2.13
CA SER A 92 7.30 9.76 -3.43
C SER A 92 7.99 11.07 -3.80
N GLY A 93 8.88 11.06 -4.80
CA GLY A 93 9.62 12.25 -5.26
C GLY A 93 11.13 12.05 -5.46
N CYS A 94 11.73 10.94 -5.01
CA CYS A 94 13.05 10.54 -5.52
C CYS A 94 12.91 9.93 -6.91
N GLU A 95 13.85 10.18 -7.81
CA GLU A 95 13.92 9.49 -9.11
C GLU A 95 13.87 7.98 -8.87
N MET A 96 12.77 7.36 -9.31
CA MET A 96 12.53 5.95 -9.03
C MET A 96 13.36 5.10 -9.97
N CYS A 97 14.38 4.46 -9.40
CA CYS A 97 15.25 3.52 -10.08
C CYS A 97 14.85 2.09 -9.71
N PHE A 98 14.70 1.22 -10.71
CA PHE A 98 14.28 -0.16 -10.56
C PHE A 98 15.41 -1.12 -10.89
N VAL A 99 15.37 -2.28 -10.25
CA VAL A 99 16.08 -3.49 -10.67
C VAL A 99 15.04 -4.60 -10.78
N LEU A 100 15.03 -5.32 -11.89
CA LEU A 100 14.00 -6.28 -12.22
C LEU A 100 14.57 -7.69 -12.27
N ASP A 101 13.79 -8.63 -11.73
CA ASP A 101 14.00 -10.07 -11.89
C ASP A 101 13.98 -10.48 -13.37
N THR A 102 14.76 -11.52 -13.70
CA THR A 102 14.87 -12.20 -14.99
C THR A 102 13.52 -12.47 -15.68
N HIS A 103 12.46 -12.75 -14.91
CA HIS A 103 11.11 -12.99 -15.44
C HIS A 103 10.33 -11.73 -15.85
N LEU A 104 10.87 -10.54 -15.63
CA LEU A 104 10.20 -9.25 -15.83
C LEU A 104 10.80 -8.42 -16.99
N GLY A 105 11.46 -9.06 -17.95
CA GLY A 105 12.13 -8.35 -19.06
C GLY A 105 11.22 -7.44 -19.89
N LYS A 106 9.98 -7.87 -20.18
CA LYS A 106 9.01 -7.04 -20.90
C LYS A 106 8.60 -5.81 -20.08
N LEU A 107 8.45 -5.97 -18.76
CA LEU A 107 8.17 -4.86 -17.86
C LEU A 107 9.35 -3.88 -17.82
N ALA A 108 10.59 -4.37 -17.81
CA ALA A 108 11.79 -3.53 -17.87
C ALA A 108 11.81 -2.67 -19.14
N ALA A 109 11.49 -3.26 -20.29
CA ALA A 109 11.40 -2.52 -21.55
C ALA A 109 10.31 -1.44 -21.49
N TYR A 110 9.13 -1.73 -20.92
CA TYR A 110 8.08 -0.73 -20.77
C TYR A 110 8.45 0.42 -19.82
N LEU A 111 9.09 0.12 -18.69
CA LEU A 111 9.55 1.16 -17.76
C LEU A 111 10.60 2.06 -18.40
N ARG A 112 11.55 1.49 -19.15
CA ARG A 112 12.56 2.26 -19.93
C ARG A 112 11.91 3.13 -21.00
N MET A 113 10.88 2.62 -21.68
CA MET A 113 10.11 3.37 -22.67
C MET A 113 9.48 4.62 -22.07
N LEU A 114 8.99 4.52 -20.83
CA LEU A 114 8.42 5.65 -20.07
C LEU A 114 9.49 6.56 -19.43
N GLY A 115 10.77 6.23 -19.56
CA GLY A 115 11.89 7.04 -19.09
C GLY A 115 12.49 6.62 -17.75
N PHE A 116 11.98 5.57 -17.11
CA PHE A 116 12.45 5.13 -15.79
C PHE A 116 13.75 4.35 -15.89
N ASP A 117 14.68 4.64 -14.99
CA ASP A 117 15.92 3.88 -14.85
C ASP A 117 15.60 2.46 -14.37
N SER A 118 15.72 1.48 -15.26
CA SER A 118 15.35 0.09 -14.98
C SER A 118 16.47 -0.86 -15.38
N VAL A 119 17.19 -1.38 -14.39
CA VAL A 119 18.23 -2.39 -14.61
C VAL A 119 17.58 -3.75 -14.76
N TYR A 120 17.92 -4.43 -15.84
CA TYR A 120 17.50 -5.79 -16.16
C TYR A 120 18.63 -6.48 -16.89
N ARG A 121 18.93 -7.71 -16.46
CA ARG A 121 19.96 -8.58 -17.04
C ARG A 121 19.45 -10.02 -16.98
N ASN A 122 19.49 -10.71 -18.11
CA ASN A 122 19.02 -12.09 -18.24
C ASN A 122 19.90 -13.11 -17.50
N ASP A 123 21.13 -12.72 -17.22
CA ASP A 123 22.23 -13.54 -16.71
C ASP A 123 22.57 -13.24 -15.24
N CYS A 124 21.82 -12.36 -14.57
CA CYS A 124 22.03 -12.07 -13.14
C CYS A 124 21.43 -13.15 -12.25
N ARG A 125 22.20 -13.58 -11.24
CA ARG A 125 21.67 -14.40 -10.15
C ARG A 125 20.87 -13.54 -9.19
N ASP A 126 19.99 -14.18 -8.43
CA ASP A 126 19.21 -13.55 -7.35
C ASP A 126 20.08 -12.75 -6.37
N GLU A 127 21.28 -13.25 -6.04
CA GLU A 127 22.25 -12.56 -5.18
C GLU A 127 22.71 -11.24 -5.82
N ASP A 128 23.03 -11.25 -7.11
CA ASP A 128 23.45 -10.05 -7.84
C ASP A 128 22.34 -8.99 -7.87
N LEU A 129 21.08 -9.41 -8.07
CA LEU A 129 19.93 -8.50 -8.07
C LEU A 129 19.75 -7.82 -6.71
N VAL A 130 19.95 -8.56 -5.63
CA VAL A 130 19.85 -8.05 -4.26
C VAL A 130 20.99 -7.09 -3.96
N HIS A 131 22.22 -7.40 -4.39
CA HIS A 131 23.37 -6.51 -4.24
C HIS A 131 23.21 -5.22 -5.05
N ILE A 132 22.78 -5.31 -6.31
CA ILE A 132 22.48 -4.12 -7.14
C ILE A 132 21.39 -3.26 -6.49
N SER A 133 20.35 -3.90 -5.94
CA SER A 133 19.28 -3.21 -5.20
C SER A 133 19.83 -2.43 -4.01
N LEU A 134 20.68 -3.08 -3.20
CA LEU A 134 21.26 -2.51 -1.99
C LEU A 134 22.28 -1.40 -2.29
N ASP A 135 23.25 -1.68 -3.15
CA ASP A 135 24.39 -0.79 -3.44
C ASP A 135 23.93 0.47 -4.18
N GLN A 136 22.96 0.33 -5.09
CA GLN A 136 22.46 1.43 -5.90
C GLN A 136 21.13 2.00 -5.36
N GLN A 137 20.67 1.54 -4.20
CA GLN A 137 19.43 1.96 -3.54
C GLN A 137 18.19 1.86 -4.46
N ARG A 138 18.19 0.88 -5.36
CA ARG A 138 17.13 0.63 -6.35
C ARG A 138 15.98 -0.13 -5.72
N THR A 139 14.81 -0.05 -6.33
CA THR A 139 13.65 -0.84 -5.93
C THR A 139 13.64 -2.16 -6.70
N LEU A 140 13.73 -3.28 -5.98
CA LEU A 140 13.69 -4.61 -6.58
C LEU A 140 12.26 -5.02 -6.92
N LEU A 141 11.98 -5.23 -8.20
CA LEU A 141 10.71 -5.79 -8.69
C LEU A 141 10.92 -7.29 -8.96
N SER A 142 10.12 -8.13 -8.31
CA SER A 142 10.12 -9.57 -8.57
C SER A 142 8.73 -10.16 -8.37
N ARG A 143 8.48 -11.30 -9.00
CA ARG A 143 7.32 -12.15 -8.73
C ARG A 143 7.61 -13.24 -7.71
N ASP A 144 8.88 -13.48 -7.41
CA ASP A 144 9.30 -14.44 -6.39
C ASP A 144 9.30 -13.79 -4.99
N ARG A 145 8.56 -14.41 -4.10
CA ARG A 145 8.50 -14.03 -2.69
C ARG A 145 9.77 -14.42 -1.96
N GLY A 146 10.47 -15.47 -2.39
CA GLY A 146 11.74 -15.93 -1.82
C GLY A 146 12.82 -14.86 -1.93
N LEU A 147 13.02 -14.33 -3.15
CA LEU A 147 13.93 -13.23 -3.42
C LEU A 147 13.66 -11.99 -2.55
N LEU A 148 12.40 -11.58 -2.43
CA LEU A 148 12.01 -10.39 -1.65
C LEU A 148 12.07 -10.56 -0.12
N LYS A 149 12.16 -11.80 0.38
CA LYS A 149 12.31 -12.08 1.82
C LYS A 149 13.75 -11.99 2.32
N ARG A 150 14.73 -11.84 1.43
CA ARG A 150 16.14 -11.73 1.81
C ARG A 150 16.37 -10.45 2.61
N SER A 151 17.08 -10.55 3.73
CA SER A 151 17.32 -9.44 4.67
C SER A 151 18.01 -8.21 4.05
N LEU A 152 18.78 -8.43 3.00
CA LEU A 152 19.48 -7.37 2.25
C LEU A 152 18.54 -6.53 1.36
N VAL A 153 17.32 -7.01 1.08
CA VAL A 153 16.34 -6.26 0.27
C VAL A 153 15.67 -5.21 1.14
N THR A 154 16.16 -3.98 1.05
CA THR A 154 15.59 -2.82 1.77
C THR A 154 14.39 -2.22 1.05
N ARG A 155 14.36 -2.30 -0.28
CA ARG A 155 13.30 -1.78 -1.15
C ARG A 155 12.90 -2.83 -2.17
N GLY A 156 11.68 -3.34 -2.04
CA GLY A 156 11.19 -4.38 -2.92
C GLY A 156 9.69 -4.30 -3.15
N TYR A 157 9.24 -4.76 -4.30
CA TYR A 157 7.83 -4.89 -4.63
C TYR A 157 7.55 -6.24 -5.30
N LEU A 158 6.55 -6.93 -4.77
CA LEU A 158 6.03 -8.17 -5.33
C LEU A 158 5.05 -7.82 -6.45
N VAL A 159 5.48 -8.01 -7.70
CA VAL A 159 4.61 -7.89 -8.87
C VAL A 159 3.63 -9.05 -8.86
N ARG A 160 2.33 -8.75 -8.90
CA ARG A 160 1.26 -9.76 -8.79
C ARG A 160 0.73 -10.17 -10.14
N GLU A 161 0.67 -9.21 -11.07
CA GLU A 161 0.09 -9.45 -12.38
C GLU A 161 0.96 -10.35 -13.24
N ALA A 162 0.31 -11.18 -14.07
CA ALA A 162 0.99 -12.08 -14.98
C ALA A 162 1.26 -11.43 -16.35
N GLN A 163 0.35 -10.56 -16.82
CA GLN A 163 0.46 -9.94 -18.13
C GLN A 163 1.37 -8.70 -18.06
N PRO A 164 2.36 -8.56 -18.96
CA PRO A 164 3.32 -7.44 -18.93
C PRO A 164 2.69 -6.03 -18.90
N ARG A 165 1.56 -5.85 -19.59
CA ARG A 165 0.84 -4.56 -19.60
C ARG A 165 0.17 -4.28 -18.25
N GLU A 166 -0.39 -5.30 -17.62
CA GLU A 166 -1.02 -5.18 -16.30
C GLU A 166 0.04 -4.96 -15.22
N GLN A 167 1.19 -5.63 -15.33
CA GLN A 167 2.36 -5.38 -14.47
C GLN A 167 2.82 -3.93 -14.53
N LEU A 168 2.84 -3.34 -15.72
CA LEU A 168 3.17 -1.92 -15.87
C LEU A 168 2.16 -1.04 -15.15
N LEU A 169 0.86 -1.24 -15.39
CA LEU A 169 -0.20 -0.47 -14.73
C LEU A 169 -0.20 -0.67 -13.21
N GLU A 170 0.14 -1.86 -12.72
CA GLU A 170 0.34 -2.16 -11.31
C GLU A 170 1.47 -1.31 -10.73
N VAL A 171 2.66 -1.33 -11.33
CA VAL A 171 3.83 -0.58 -10.88
C VAL A 171 3.59 0.94 -10.94
N LEU A 172 3.00 1.43 -12.03
CA LEU A 172 2.69 2.84 -12.21
C LEU A 172 1.75 3.37 -11.12
N ARG A 173 0.67 2.63 -10.83
CA ARG A 173 -0.27 2.98 -9.75
C ARG A 173 0.37 2.87 -8.38
N ARG A 174 1.16 1.81 -8.14
CA ARG A 174 1.78 1.53 -6.84
C ARG A 174 2.77 2.60 -6.40
N PHE A 175 3.54 3.14 -7.34
CA PHE A 175 4.58 4.14 -7.08
C PHE A 175 4.18 5.56 -7.52
N ASN A 176 2.93 5.73 -7.97
CA ASN A 176 2.37 7.00 -8.44
C ASN A 176 3.28 7.71 -9.47
N LEU A 177 3.67 6.98 -10.51
CA LEU A 177 4.70 7.39 -11.47
C LEU A 177 4.17 8.23 -12.65
N SER A 178 2.86 8.44 -12.73
CA SER A 178 2.19 9.04 -13.90
C SER A 178 2.67 10.45 -14.24
N GLU A 179 3.07 11.23 -13.23
CA GLU A 179 3.54 12.61 -13.41
C GLU A 179 5.03 12.71 -13.76
N SER A 180 5.78 11.61 -13.62
CA SER A 180 7.24 11.57 -13.82
C SER A 180 7.64 10.98 -15.18
N PHE A 181 6.72 10.94 -16.14
CA PHE A 181 6.99 10.37 -17.46
C PHE A 181 7.97 11.23 -18.25
N ALA A 182 9.06 10.59 -18.69
CA ALA A 182 10.06 11.19 -19.55
C ALA A 182 10.34 10.21 -20.70
N PRO A 183 9.35 9.97 -21.57
CA PRO A 183 9.38 8.88 -22.52
C PRO A 183 10.57 9.02 -23.49
N PHE A 184 11.09 7.88 -23.93
CA PHE A 184 12.21 7.78 -24.88
C PHE A 184 13.49 8.50 -24.46
N ARG A 185 13.70 8.75 -23.16
CA ARG A 185 15.00 9.20 -22.64
C ARG A 185 16.01 8.07 -22.45
N ARG A 186 15.58 6.81 -22.48
CA ARG A 186 16.44 5.64 -22.23
C ARG A 186 16.31 4.60 -23.33
N CYS A 187 17.42 3.94 -23.63
CA CYS A 187 17.46 2.78 -24.51
C CYS A 187 16.67 1.63 -23.88
N LEU A 188 15.79 1.00 -24.67
CA LEU A 188 14.96 -0.12 -24.22
C LEU A 188 15.79 -1.36 -23.88
N ASP A 189 16.94 -1.53 -24.52
CA ASP A 189 17.79 -2.73 -24.37
C ASP A 189 18.87 -2.57 -23.29
N CYS A 190 19.58 -1.43 -23.29
CA CYS A 190 20.73 -1.22 -22.40
C CYS A 190 20.52 -0.17 -21.29
N ASN A 191 19.33 0.46 -21.20
CA ASN A 191 18.97 1.45 -20.17
C ASN A 191 19.79 2.77 -20.20
N THR A 192 20.69 2.94 -21.18
CA THR A 192 21.54 4.14 -21.34
C THR A 192 20.69 5.33 -21.79
N LEU A 193 21.05 6.55 -21.36
CA LEU A 193 20.36 7.78 -21.76
C LEU A 193 20.55 8.04 -23.26
N LEU A 194 19.46 8.35 -23.95
CA LEU A 194 19.45 8.69 -25.37
C LEU A 194 19.73 10.18 -25.56
N GLN A 195 20.47 10.53 -26.61
CA GLN A 195 20.72 11.91 -27.02
C GLN A 195 19.78 12.27 -28.17
N ALA A 196 19.27 13.50 -28.16
CA ALA A 196 18.53 14.05 -29.30
C ALA A 196 19.50 14.21 -30.49
N VAL A 197 19.08 13.73 -31.66
CA VAL A 197 19.80 13.88 -32.93
C VAL A 197 19.24 15.08 -33.68
#